data_AF-A0A959P0N3-F1
#
_entry.id   AF-A0A959P0N3-F1
#
_cell.length_a   1.000
_cell.length_b   1.000
_cell.length_c   1.000
_cell.angle_alpha   90.00
_cell.angle_beta   90.00
_cell.angle_gamma   90.00
#
_symmetry.space_group_name_H-M   'P 1'
#
loop_
_entity.id
_entity.type
_entity.pdbx_description
1 polymer ?
#
loop_
_entity_poly.entity_id
_entity_poly.type
_entity_poly.pdbx_seq_one_letter_code
_entity_poly.pdbx_strand_id
1 'polypeptide(L)' 'KVKEKEDEKYAEWLKNTIKLYEAMESTKAAQFIKAMPENEARDLIYSMKKKKAAEVLSYLSAETVNRLTRAQ' A
#
# COMPACT_ATOMS: atom_id res chain seq x y z
N LYS A 1 18.56 -6.73 18.19
CA LYS A 1 19.48 -5.68 17.69
C LYS A 1 19.50 -5.54 16.15
N VAL A 2 19.69 -6.58 15.33
CA VAL A 2 19.65 -6.43 13.85
C VAL A 2 18.21 -6.35 13.33
N LYS A 3 17.33 -7.28 13.75
CA LYS A 3 15.89 -7.25 13.41
C LYS A 3 15.19 -5.93 13.75
N GLU A 4 15.38 -5.43 14.97
CA GLU A 4 14.76 -4.16 15.42
C GLU A 4 15.12 -2.96 14.51
N LYS A 5 16.35 -2.90 13.98
CA LYS A 5 16.77 -1.83 13.06
C LYS A 5 16.18 -1.99 11.66
N GLU A 6 15.91 -3.22 11.22
CA GLU A 6 15.23 -3.49 9.95
C GLU A 6 13.74 -3.15 10.06
N ASP A 7 13.12 -3.48 11.19
CA ASP A 7 11.72 -3.15 11.50
C ASP A 7 11.51 -1.62 11.59
N GLU A 8 12.44 -0.88 12.21
CA GLU A 8 12.40 0.58 12.28
C GLU A 8 12.52 1.23 10.89
N LYS A 9 13.45 0.74 10.05
CA LYS A 9 13.61 1.23 8.68
C LYS A 9 12.38 0.96 7.83
N TYR A 10 11.78 -0.23 7.98
CA TYR A 10 10.56 -0.57 7.26
C TYR A 10 9.38 0.30 7.69
N ALA A 11 9.22 0.53 9.00
CA ALA A 11 8.18 1.42 9.52
C ALA A 11 8.35 2.86 9.01
N GLU A 12 9.60 3.37 8.95
CA GLU A 12 9.90 4.68 8.40
C GLU A 12 9.59 4.75 6.90
N TRP A 13 10.03 3.75 6.14
CA TRP A 13 9.72 3.62 4.72
C TRP A 13 8.21 3.61 4.49
N LEU A 14 7.46 2.80 5.24
CA LEU A 14 6.01 2.66 5.11
C LEU A 14 5.32 3.99 5.41
N LYS A 15 5.71 4.67 6.50
CA LYS A 15 5.18 5.98 6.88
C LYS A 15 5.41 7.05 5.80
N ASN A 16 6.60 7.10 5.22
CA ASN A 16 6.93 8.07 4.17
C ASN A 16 6.21 7.74 2.86
N THR A 17 6.12 6.44 2.52
CA THR A 17 5.43 5.95 1.33
C THR A 17 3.93 6.24 1.41
N ILE A 18 3.27 5.98 2.54
CA ILE A 18 1.85 6.31 2.75
C ILE A 18 1.60 7.79 2.46
N LYS A 19 2.41 8.70 3.05
CA LYS A 19 2.24 10.14 2.85
C LYS A 19 2.34 10.54 1.37
N LEU A 20 3.31 9.97 0.66
CA LEU A 20 3.50 10.23 -0.76
C LEU A 20 2.31 9.74 -1.59
N TYR A 21 1.84 8.52 -1.35
CA TYR A 21 0.73 7.92 -2.09
C TYR A 21 -0.62 8.57 -1.74
N GLU A 22 -0.80 9.04 -0.51
CA GLU A 22 -1.99 9.81 -0.12
C GLU A 22 -2.07 11.17 -0.79
N ALA A 23 -0.92 11.82 -1.02
CA ALA A 23 -0.84 13.09 -1.74
C ALA A 23 -0.92 12.92 -3.27
N MET A 24 -0.81 11.69 -3.78
CA MET A 24 -0.85 11.38 -5.20
C MET A 24 -2.29 11.18 -5.70
N GLU A 25 -2.53 11.47 -6.97
CA GLU A 25 -3.76 11.06 -7.66
C GLU A 25 -4.00 9.56 -7.55
N SER A 26 -5.24 9.17 -7.22
CA SER A 26 -5.58 7.77 -6.89
C SER A 26 -5.36 6.81 -8.06
N THR A 27 -5.56 7.29 -9.29
CA THR A 27 -5.29 6.54 -10.53
C THR A 27 -3.80 6.19 -10.69
N LYS A 28 -2.91 7.15 -10.40
CA LYS A 28 -1.46 6.95 -10.45
C LYS A 28 -1.00 6.04 -9.31
N ALA A 29 -1.51 6.27 -8.10
CA ALA A 29 -1.24 5.41 -6.95
C ALA A 29 -1.61 3.95 -7.25
N ALA A 30 -2.77 3.71 -7.87
CA ALA A 30 -3.18 2.37 -8.30
C ALA A 30 -2.20 1.72 -9.30
N GLN A 31 -1.70 2.48 -10.28
CA GLN A 31 -0.72 1.97 -11.24
C GLN A 31 0.58 1.52 -10.56
N PHE A 32 1.08 2.28 -9.60
CA PHE A 32 2.29 1.91 -8.85
C PHE A 32 2.04 0.72 -7.90
N ILE A 33 0.92 0.71 -7.18
CA ILE A 33 0.56 -0.39 -6.27
C ILE A 33 0.42 -1.71 -7.03
N LYS A 34 -0.11 -1.67 -8.27
CA LYS A 34 -0.21 -2.88 -9.11
C LYS A 34 1.16 -3.50 -9.43
N ALA A 35 2.21 -2.69 -9.54
CA ALA A 35 3.56 -3.14 -9.88
C ALA A 35 4.42 -3.47 -8.64
N MET A 36 3.93 -3.17 -7.44
CA MET A 36 4.61 -3.39 -6.17
C MET A 36 4.48 -4.87 -5.72
N PRO A 37 5.47 -5.41 -4.98
CA PRO A 37 5.32 -6.70 -4.30
C PRO A 37 4.07 -6.76 -3.44
N GLU A 38 3.40 -7.91 -3.40
CA GLU A 38 2.07 -8.04 -2.78
C GLU A 38 2.08 -7.69 -1.28
N ASN A 39 3.11 -8.11 -0.55
CA ASN A 39 3.28 -7.82 0.87
C ASN A 39 3.38 -6.31 1.14
N GLU A 40 4.22 -5.61 0.39
CA GLU A 40 4.39 -4.16 0.49
C GLU A 40 3.11 -3.40 0.08
N ALA A 41 2.48 -3.82 -1.02
CA ALA A 41 1.23 -3.25 -1.50
C ALA A 41 0.10 -3.42 -0.47
N ARG A 42 0.03 -4.58 0.18
CA ARG A 42 -0.92 -4.86 1.25
C ARG A 42 -0.67 -3.94 2.44
N ASP A 43 0.55 -3.93 2.97
CA ASP A 43 0.91 -3.10 4.12
C ASP A 43 0.62 -1.63 3.87
N LEU A 44 0.93 -1.14 2.67
CA LEU A 44 0.62 0.22 2.23
C LEU A 44 -0.89 0.48 2.23
N ILE A 45 -1.69 -0.34 1.52
CA ILE A 45 -3.15 -0.17 1.41
C ILE A 45 -3.83 -0.20 2.78
N TYR A 46 -3.44 -1.12 3.66
CA TYR A 46 -4.03 -1.24 5.00
C TYR A 46 -3.59 -0.13 5.96
N SER A 47 -2.46 0.52 5.69
CA SER A 47 -1.94 1.62 6.51
C SER A 47 -2.37 3.01 6.03
N MET A 48 -2.92 3.12 4.81
CA MET A 48 -3.49 4.36 4.28
C MET A 48 -4.84 4.71 4.94
N LYS A 49 -5.26 5.97 4.82
CA LYS A 49 -6.63 6.39 5.16
C LYS A 49 -7.64 5.58 4.36
N LYS A 50 -8.64 5.02 5.05
CA LYS A 50 -9.69 4.16 4.49
C LYS A 50 -10.33 4.70 3.20
N LYS A 51 -10.65 6.01 3.16
CA LYS A 51 -11.24 6.64 1.96
C LYS A 51 -10.28 6.58 0.76
N LYS A 52 -9.01 6.91 0.97
CA LYS A 52 -7.99 6.89 -0.08
C LYS A 52 -7.70 5.47 -0.53
N ALA A 53 -7.58 4.53 0.41
CA ALA A 53 -7.41 3.11 0.10
C ALA A 53 -8.56 2.59 -0.77
N ALA A 54 -9.82 2.85 -0.39
CA ALA A 54 -10.99 2.45 -1.17
C ALA A 54 -11.00 3.07 -2.58
N GLU A 55 -10.64 4.35 -2.68
CA GLU A 55 -10.54 5.05 -3.97
C GLU A 55 -9.44 4.47 -4.86
N VAL A 56 -8.28 4.14 -4.30
CA VAL A 56 -7.20 3.50 -5.06
C VAL A 56 -7.58 2.09 -5.50
N LEU A 57 -8.22 1.31 -4.62
CA LEU A 57 -8.72 -0.02 -4.95
C LEU A 57 -9.77 -0.01 -6.07
N SER A 58 -10.57 1.05 -6.20
CA SER A 58 -11.59 1.15 -7.27
C SER A 58 -10.98 1.28 -8.67
N TYR A 59 -9.71 1.71 -8.79
CA TYR A 59 -8.96 1.78 -10.04
C TYR A 59 -8.19 0.50 -10.38
N LEU A 60 -8.22 -0.51 -9.51
CA LEU A 60 -7.56 -1.79 -9.72
C LEU A 60 -8.53 -2.83 -10.31
N SER A 61 -7.99 -3.87 -10.95
CA SER A 61 -8.81 -5.00 -11.39
C SER A 61 -9.35 -5.78 -10.19
N ALA A 62 -10.53 -6.38 -10.33
CA ALA A 62 -11.12 -7.22 -9.28
C ALA A 62 -10.18 -8.34 -8.82
N GLU A 63 -9.40 -8.92 -9.73
CA GLU A 63 -8.35 -9.89 -9.42
C GLU A 63 -7.28 -9.30 -8.48
N THR A 64 -6.75 -8.11 -8.80
CA THR A 64 -5.74 -7.44 -7.99
C THR A 64 -6.29 -7.07 -6.62
N VAL A 65 -7.52 -6.54 -6.57
CA VAL A 65 -8.20 -6.21 -5.30
C VAL A 65 -8.39 -7.46 -4.46
N ASN A 66 -8.84 -8.56 -5.06
CA ASN A 66 -8.99 -9.83 -4.35
C ASN A 66 -7.65 -10.34 -3.83
N ARG A 67 -6.58 -10.26 -4.61
CA ARG A 67 -5.24 -10.66 -4.14
C ARG A 67 -4.76 -9.82 -2.95
N LEU A 68 -4.98 -8.50 -2.99
CA LEU A 68 -4.55 -7.60 -1.92
C LEU A 68 -5.41 -7.71 -0.65
N THR A 69 -6.71 -7.97 -0.79
CA THR A 69 -7.69 -7.91 0.32
C THR A 69 -8.16 -9.28 0.83
N ARG A 70 -8.02 -10.37 0.05
CA ARG A 70 -8.26 -11.73 0.54
C ARG A 70 -7.06 -12.20 1.34
N ALA A 71 -7.00 -11.78 2.60
CA ALA A 71 -6.23 -12.44 3.63
C ALA A 71 -7.18 -12.83 4.77
N GLN A 72 -7.82 -13.99 4.61
CA GLN A 72 -8.24 -14.92 5.66
C GLN A 72 -8.09 -16.34 5.12
#